data_AF-A0A6C1BQZ4-F1
#
_entry.id   AF-A0A6C1BQZ4-F1
#
_cell.length_a   1.000
_cell.length_b   1.000
_cell.length_c   1.000
_cell.angle_alpha   90.00
_cell.angle_beta   90.00
_cell.angle_gamma   90.00
#
_symmetry.space_group_name_H-M   'P 1'
#
loop_
_entity.id
_entity.type
_entity.pdbx_description
1 polymer ?
#
loop_
_entity_poly.entity_id
_entity_poly.type
_entity_poly.pdbx_seq_one_letter_code
_entity_poly.pdbx_strand_id
1 'polypeptide(L)'
;MVSTLPPEVVIKLQEKLGKEEAIEFIKALDEAIKELSLQRKIELKEELAKDLVTKADLKEESAKLMEEIVKVRGEVLELKARLSKLETYVKVLIALFLIAIALYSPVFFELLKLLLKP
;
A
#
# COMPACT_ATOMS: atom_id res chain seq x y z
N MET A 1 -35.71 -37.20 -20.16
CA MET A 1 -34.54 -36.31 -20.24
C MET A 1 -34.94 -34.98 -19.61
N VAL A 2 -34.20 -34.50 -18.63
CA VAL A 2 -34.43 -33.16 -18.06
C VAL A 2 -33.71 -32.18 -18.98
N SER A 3 -34.45 -31.57 -19.91
CA SER A 3 -33.97 -30.55 -20.82
C SER A 3 -33.63 -29.28 -20.03
N THR A 4 -32.53 -28.58 -20.37
CA THR A 4 -32.25 -27.26 -19.79
C THR A 4 -33.18 -26.17 -20.34
N LEU A 5 -33.92 -26.48 -21.40
CA LEU A 5 -34.87 -25.56 -22.02
C LEU A 5 -36.23 -25.56 -21.31
N PRO A 6 -36.91 -24.40 -21.26
CA PRO A 6 -38.28 -24.31 -20.78
C PRO A 6 -39.22 -25.27 -21.52
N PRO A 7 -40.20 -25.88 -20.83
CA PRO A 7 -41.15 -26.82 -21.44
C PRO A 7 -41.87 -26.25 -22.67
N GLU A 8 -42.20 -24.95 -22.68
CA GLU A 8 -42.87 -24.29 -23.79
C GLU A 8 -42.02 -24.28 -25.07
N VAL A 9 -40.70 -24.21 -24.94
CA VAL A 9 -39.75 -24.22 -26.05
C VAL A 9 -39.64 -25.63 -26.63
N VAL A 10 -39.62 -26.65 -25.76
CA VAL A 10 -39.58 -28.06 -26.15
C VAL A 10 -40.83 -28.44 -26.94
N ILE A 11 -42.02 -28.02 -26.48
CA ILE A 11 -43.29 -28.29 -27.16
C ILE A 11 -43.31 -27.65 -28.56
N LYS A 12 -42.93 -26.36 -28.68
CA LYS A 12 -42.87 -25.67 -29.97
C LYS A 12 -41.86 -26.28 -30.95
N LEU A 13 -40.74 -26.81 -30.45
CA LEU A 13 -39.74 -27.51 -31.27
C LEU A 13 -40.29 -28.83 -31.80
N GLN A 14 -40.97 -29.62 -30.96
CA GLN A 14 -41.61 -30.88 -31.36
C GLN A 14 -42.73 -30.66 -32.38
N GLU A 15 -43.49 -29.57 -32.27
CA GLU A 15 -44.54 -29.22 -33.23
C GLU A 15 -43.99 -28.82 -34.61
N LYS A 16 -42.81 -28.18 -34.67
CA LYS A 16 -42.22 -27.69 -35.93
C LYS A 16 -41.30 -28.67 -36.64
N LEU A 17 -40.55 -29.47 -35.90
CA LEU A 17 -39.51 -30.38 -36.42
C LEU A 17 -39.93 -31.85 -36.32
N GLY A 18 -40.99 -32.17 -35.58
CA GLY A 18 -41.28 -33.55 -35.20
C GLY A 18 -40.47 -34.01 -33.99
N LYS A 19 -40.91 -35.11 -33.37
CA LYS A 19 -40.40 -35.54 -32.05
C LYS A 19 -38.94 -35.97 -32.09
N GLU A 20 -38.50 -36.74 -33.10
CA GLU A 20 -37.12 -37.21 -33.19
C GLU A 20 -36.13 -36.07 -33.44
N GLU A 21 -36.37 -35.22 -34.44
CA GLU A 21 -35.47 -34.10 -34.78
C GLU A 21 -35.41 -33.06 -33.66
N ALA A 22 -36.53 -32.80 -32.97
CA ALA A 22 -36.52 -31.94 -31.80
C ALA A 22 -35.67 -32.51 -30.66
N ILE A 23 -35.66 -33.83 -30.45
CA ILE A 23 -34.83 -34.47 -29.40
C ILE A 23 -33.34 -34.38 -29.75
N GLU A 24 -32.95 -34.60 -31.00
CA GLU A 24 -31.55 -34.44 -31.44
C GLU A 24 -31.09 -32.99 -31.32
N PHE A 25 -31.93 -32.03 -31.75
CA PHE A 25 -31.62 -30.61 -31.64
C PHE A 25 -31.44 -30.19 -30.17
N ILE A 26 -32.33 -30.64 -29.27
CA ILE A 26 -32.22 -30.33 -27.84
C ILE A 26 -30.94 -30.92 -27.24
N LYS A 27 -30.53 -32.13 -27.63
CA LYS A 27 -29.26 -32.73 -27.19
C LYS A 27 -28.05 -31.92 -27.65
N ALA A 28 -28.00 -31.56 -28.94
CA ALA A 28 -26.93 -30.74 -29.48
C ALA A 28 -26.86 -29.37 -28.80
N LEU A 29 -28.02 -28.77 -28.51
CA LEU A 29 -28.09 -27.50 -27.79
C LEU A 29 -27.63 -27.64 -26.32
N ASP A 30 -28.05 -28.70 -25.62
CA ASP A 30 -27.60 -28.99 -24.25
C ASP A 30 -26.09 -29.22 -24.18
N GLU A 31 -25.50 -29.88 -25.18
CA GLU A 31 -24.05 -30.06 -25.31
C GLU A 31 -23.35 -28.72 -25.55
N ALA A 32 -23.84 -27.89 -26.48
CA ALA A 32 -23.30 -26.56 -26.73
C ALA A 32 -23.40 -25.63 -25.49
N ILE A 33 -24.51 -25.69 -24.76
CA ILE A 33 -24.71 -24.94 -23.51
C ILE A 33 -23.71 -25.40 -22.44
N LYS A 34 -23.47 -26.71 -22.33
CA LYS A 34 -22.47 -27.25 -21.39
C LYS A 34 -21.07 -26.79 -21.75
N GLU A 35 -20.67 -26.86 -23.02
CA GLU A 35 -19.36 -26.38 -23.48
C GLU A 35 -19.17 -24.89 -23.21
N LEU A 36 -20.16 -24.05 -23.54
CA LEU A 36 -20.13 -22.61 -23.22
C LEU A 36 -20.01 -22.34 -21.72
N SER A 37 -20.68 -23.13 -20.89
CA SER A 37 -20.61 -22.98 -19.43
C SER A 37 -19.23 -23.35 -18.87
N LEU A 38 -18.57 -24.35 -19.47
CA LEU A 38 -17.22 -24.76 -19.11
C LEU A 38 -16.19 -23.73 -19.57
N GLN A 39 -16.31 -23.23 -20.81
CA GLN A 39 -15.46 -22.16 -21.33
C GLN A 39 -15.54 -20.91 -20.45
N ARG A 40 -16.75 -20.42 -20.15
CA ARG A 40 -16.92 -19.26 -19.23
C ARG A 40 -16.30 -19.48 -17.86
N LYS A 41 -16.40 -20.69 -17.30
CA LYS A 41 -15.77 -21.01 -16.00
C LYS A 41 -14.25 -20.99 -16.08
N ILE A 42 -13.66 -21.40 -17.20
CA ILE A 42 -12.22 -21.34 -17.42
C ILE A 42 -11.78 -19.90 -17.58
N GLU A 43 -12.45 -19.12 -18.44
CA GLU A 43 -12.16 -17.69 -18.65
C GLU A 43 -12.22 -16.90 -17.34
N LEU A 44 -13.30 -17.08 -16.55
CA LEU A 44 -13.43 -16.43 -15.24
C LEU A 44 -12.31 -16.84 -14.28
N LYS A 45 -11.90 -18.11 -14.29
CA LYS A 45 -10.77 -18.57 -13.46
C LYS A 45 -9.45 -17.95 -13.90
N GLU A 46 -9.23 -17.81 -15.20
CA GLU A 46 -8.02 -17.18 -15.75
C GLU A 46 -7.98 -15.69 -15.46
N GLU A 47 -9.12 -15.00 -15.58
CA GLU A 47 -9.24 -13.57 -15.26
C GLU A 47 -9.02 -13.34 -13.76
N LEU A 48 -9.68 -14.13 -12.89
CA LEU A 48 -9.40 -14.08 -11.45
C LEU A 48 -7.94 -14.42 -11.13
N ALA A 49 -7.31 -15.37 -11.83
CA ALA A 49 -5.91 -15.71 -11.60
C ALA A 49 -4.95 -14.58 -12.00
N LYS A 50 -5.31 -13.75 -12.99
CA LYS A 50 -4.54 -12.57 -13.39
C LYS A 50 -4.69 -11.40 -12.41
N ASP A 51 -5.90 -11.22 -11.87
CA ASP A 51 -6.22 -10.11 -10.95
C ASP A 51 -5.85 -10.41 -9.49
N LEU A 52 -5.65 -11.69 -9.14
CA LEU A 52 -5.18 -12.07 -7.82
C LEU A 52 -3.72 -11.68 -7.65
N VAL A 53 -3.49 -10.52 -7.00
CA VAL A 53 -2.22 -10.19 -6.37
C VAL A 53 -1.77 -11.39 -5.56
N THR A 54 -0.62 -11.96 -5.91
CA THR A 54 -0.15 -13.17 -5.27
C THR A 54 0.37 -12.83 -3.86
N LYS A 55 0.38 -13.85 -2.98
CA LYS A 55 1.03 -13.70 -1.67
C LYS A 55 2.53 -13.33 -1.80
N ALA A 56 3.16 -13.60 -2.94
CA ALA A 56 4.55 -13.22 -3.20
C ALA A 56 4.66 -11.71 -3.44
N ASP A 57 3.76 -11.14 -4.26
CA ASP A 57 3.73 -9.70 -4.56
C ASP A 57 3.52 -8.88 -3.28
N LEU A 58 2.56 -9.28 -2.44
CA LEU A 58 2.32 -8.64 -1.14
C LEU A 58 3.53 -8.74 -0.19
N LYS A 59 4.25 -9.86 -0.22
CA LYS A 59 5.48 -10.02 0.58
C LYS A 59 6.59 -9.14 0.07
N GLU A 60 6.74 -9.00 -1.24
CA GLU A 60 7.74 -8.12 -1.85
C GLU A 60 7.45 -6.65 -1.52
N GLU A 61 6.22 -6.20 -1.68
CA GLU A 61 5.82 -4.84 -1.30
C GLU A 61 6.01 -4.59 0.21
N SER A 62 5.63 -5.55 1.06
CA SER A 62 5.86 -5.45 2.50
C SER A 62 7.35 -5.36 2.85
N ALA A 63 8.23 -6.06 2.12
CA ALA A 63 9.67 -5.99 2.34
C ALA A 63 10.23 -4.62 1.94
N LYS A 64 9.81 -4.08 0.78
CA LYS A 64 10.16 -2.73 0.33
C LYS A 64 9.73 -1.67 1.34
N LEU A 65 8.50 -1.76 1.85
CA LEU A 65 8.00 -0.85 2.88
C LEU A 65 8.80 -0.93 4.18
N MET A 66 9.22 -2.13 4.60
CA MET A 66 10.08 -2.28 5.79
C MET A 66 11.44 -1.62 5.59
N GLU A 67 12.04 -1.75 4.41
CA GLU A 67 13.32 -1.11 4.08
C GLU A 67 13.20 0.41 4.12
N GLU A 68 12.14 0.97 3.53
CA GLU A 68 11.87 2.42 3.58
C GLU A 68 11.66 2.91 5.01
N ILE A 69 10.92 2.17 5.84
CA ILE A 69 10.72 2.51 7.25
C ILE A 69 12.05 2.56 8.00
N VAL A 70 12.95 1.58 7.78
CA VAL A 70 14.26 1.56 8.42
C VAL A 70 15.10 2.76 7.98
N LYS A 71 15.10 3.08 6.69
CA LYS A 71 15.82 4.23 6.14
C LYS A 71 15.32 5.54 6.75
N VAL A 72 14.01 5.78 6.74
CA VAL A 72 13.41 7.00 7.30
C VAL A 72 13.69 7.11 8.80
N ARG A 73 13.63 6.00 9.56
CA ARG A 73 14.00 6.00 10.98
C ARG A 73 15.47 6.40 11.19
N GLY A 74 16.36 5.93 10.33
CA GLY A 74 17.78 6.32 10.35
C GLY A 74 17.96 7.82 10.12
N GLU A 75 17.33 8.36 9.08
CA GLU A 75 17.37 9.80 8.76
C GLU A 75 16.82 10.65 9.92
N VAL A 76 15.72 10.24 10.55
CA VAL A 76 15.16 10.93 11.72
C VAL A 76 16.13 10.94 12.90
N LEU A 77 16.82 9.84 13.18
CA LEU A 77 17.81 9.78 14.25
C LEU A 77 18.99 10.71 13.98
N GLU A 78 19.47 10.75 12.74
CA GLU A 78 20.55 11.64 12.35
C GLU A 78 20.14 13.12 12.48
N LEU A 79 18.94 13.47 12.02
CA LEU A 79 18.40 14.82 12.16
C LEU A 79 18.26 15.23 13.63
N LYS A 80 17.78 14.33 14.50
CA LYS A 80 17.71 14.58 15.95
C LYS A 80 19.09 14.84 16.56
N ALA A 81 20.10 14.07 16.17
CA ALA A 81 21.47 14.27 16.64
C ALA A 81 22.05 15.62 16.16
N ARG A 82 21.81 15.99 14.90
CA ARG A 82 22.20 17.29 14.35
C ARG A 82 21.51 18.44 15.07
N LEU A 83 20.22 18.32 15.36
CA LEU A 83 19.44 19.31 16.11
C LEU A 83 20.00 19.51 17.53
N SER A 84 20.32 18.43 18.24
CA SER A 84 20.89 18.49 19.59
C SER A 84 22.27 19.18 19.62
N LYS A 85 23.12 18.90 18.62
CA LYS A 85 24.40 19.61 18.46
C LYS A 85 24.19 21.10 18.20
N LEU A 86 23.23 21.43 17.33
CA LEU A 86 22.91 22.82 17.03
C LEU A 86 22.39 23.57 18.26
N GLU A 87 21.51 22.95 19.05
CA GLU A 87 21.02 23.51 20.31
C GLU A 87 22.19 23.80 21.27
N THR A 88 23.16 22.88 21.35
CA THR A 88 24.37 23.07 22.16
C THR A 88 25.19 24.26 21.66
N TYR A 89 25.42 24.37 20.36
CA TYR A 89 26.16 25.50 19.78
C TYR A 89 25.45 26.84 20.03
N VAL A 90 24.13 26.89 19.90
CA VAL A 90 23.35 28.09 20.18
C VAL A 90 23.46 28.47 21.66
N LYS A 91 23.36 27.51 22.59
CA LYS A 91 23.53 27.75 24.03
C LYS A 91 24.92 28.32 24.34
N VAL A 92 25.97 27.73 23.76
CA VAL A 92 27.35 28.21 23.93
C VAL A 92 27.50 29.63 23.37
N LEU A 93 26.96 29.90 22.18
CA LEU A 93 27.01 31.22 21.56
C LEU A 93 26.31 32.27 22.43
N ILE A 94 25.13 31.97 22.97
CA ILE A 94 24.40 32.86 23.90
C ILE A 94 25.25 33.13 25.15
N ALA A 95 25.87 32.09 25.74
CA ALA A 95 26.74 32.27 26.90
C ALA A 95 27.93 33.19 26.60
N LEU A 96 28.56 33.04 25.43
CA LEU A 96 29.65 33.92 24.98
C LEU A 96 29.17 35.36 24.79
N PHE A 97 27.98 35.57 24.22
CA PHE A 97 27.40 36.92 24.11
C PHE A 97 27.13 37.54 25.47
N LEU A 98 26.60 36.79 26.43
CA LEU A 98 26.37 37.29 27.79
C LEU A 98 27.68 37.66 28.48
N ILE A 99 28.74 36.84 28.33
CA ILE A 99 30.08 37.16 28.83
C ILE A 99 30.62 38.43 28.16
N ALA A 100 30.51 38.54 26.83
CA ALA A 100 30.96 39.73 26.11
C ALA A 100 30.23 40.99 26.62
N ILE A 101 28.91 40.96 26.73
CA ILE A 101 28.11 42.08 27.26
C ILE A 101 28.52 42.40 28.70
N ALA A 102 28.71 41.38 29.54
CA ALA A 102 29.15 41.57 30.93
C ALA A 102 30.52 42.25 30.98
N LEU A 103 31.48 41.84 30.14
CA LEU A 103 32.80 42.46 30.07
C LEU A 103 32.75 43.94 29.69
N TYR A 104 31.78 44.37 28.87
CA TYR A 104 31.59 45.78 28.53
C TYR A 104 30.77 46.57 29.57
N SER A 105 30.21 45.91 30.59
CA SER A 105 29.45 46.58 31.65
C SER A 105 30.40 47.28 32.65
N PRO A 106 30.18 48.57 32.97
CA PRO A 106 30.92 49.27 34.01
C PRO A 106 30.89 48.54 35.36
N VAL A 107 29.72 47.94 35.67
CA VAL A 107 29.49 47.17 36.91
C VAL A 107 30.42 45.96 37.00
N PHE A 108 30.66 45.25 35.90
CA PHE A 108 31.56 44.10 35.89
C PHE A 108 33.01 44.53 36.11
N PHE A 109 33.46 45.63 35.50
CA PHE A 109 34.79 46.19 35.73
C PHE A 109 34.99 46.62 37.20
N GLU A 110 33.98 47.17 37.85
CA GLU A 110 34.02 47.51 39.27
C GLU A 110 34.15 46.26 40.16
N LEU A 111 33.36 45.21 39.88
CA LEU A 111 33.46 43.92 40.58
C LEU A 111 34.83 43.27 40.39
N LEU A 112 35.38 43.33 39.17
CA LEU A 112 36.68 42.75 38.83
C LEU A 112 37.81 43.50 39.56
N LYS A 113 37.72 44.84 39.65
CA LYS A 113 38.63 45.65 40.49
C LYS A 113 38.53 45.32 41.98
N LEU A 114 37.36 44.96 42.48
CA LEU A 114 37.16 44.56 43.87
C LEU A 114 37.80 43.19 44.16
N LEU A 115 37.73 42.26 43.20
CA LEU A 115 38.27 40.90 43.32
C LEU A 115 39.80 40.83 43.10
N LEU A 116 40.35 41.69 42.25
CA LEU A 116 41.79 41.78 41.95
C LEU A 116 42.54 42.76 42.85
N LYS A 117 41.86 43.40 43.80
CA LYS A 117 42.53 44.15 44.85
C LYS A 117 43.18 43.13 45.81
N PRO A 118 44.50 43.19 46.06
CA PRO A 118 45.15 42.31 47.02
C PRO A 118 44.59 42.50 48.44
#